data_AF-A0A351BIW0-F1
#
_entry.id   AF-A0A351BIW0-F1
#
_cell.length_a   1.000
_cell.length_b   1.000
_cell.length_c   1.000
_cell.angle_alpha   90.00
_cell.angle_beta   90.00
_cell.angle_gamma   90.00
#
_symmetry.space_group_name_H-M   'P 1'
#
loop_
_entity.id
_entity.type
_entity.pdbx_description
1 polymer ?
#
loop_
_entity_poly.entity_id
_entity_poly.type
_entity_poly.pdbx_seq_one_letter_code
_entity_poly.pdbx_strand_id
1 'polypeptide(L)'
;TIRLIFARPQRLRRIHLRFVEPDRQRTQEYLLRWSGDGGQSFHDIVRQQWNFDPHAASTQTEQHQVDLAAVAVLELIITPDVADTQALATLSEMRLA
;
A
#
# COMPACT_ATOMS: atom_id res chain seq x y z
N THR A 1 -8.89 -3.87 0.85
CA THR A 1 -7.74 -3.95 1.79
C THR A 1 -6.98 -5.24 1.56
N ILE A 2 -5.65 -5.18 1.56
CA ILE A 2 -4.76 -6.34 1.61
C ILE A 2 -4.16 -6.37 3.02
N ARG A 3 -4.21 -7.54 3.67
CA ARG A 3 -3.71 -7.74 5.03
C ARG A 3 -2.74 -8.92 5.06
N LEU A 4 -1.54 -8.67 5.55
CA LEU A 4 -0.51 -9.68 5.77
C LEU A 4 -0.35 -9.91 7.26
N ILE A 5 -0.49 -11.16 7.68
CA ILE A 5 -0.35 -11.59 9.07
C ILE A 5 0.85 -12.51 9.14
N PHE A 6 1.85 -12.13 9.92
CA PHE A 6 3.03 -12.96 10.11
C PHE A 6 2.83 -13.94 11.26
N ALA A 7 3.14 -15.22 11.03
CA ALA A 7 3.06 -16.25 12.08
C ALA A 7 3.97 -15.94 13.29
N ARG A 8 5.06 -15.19 13.06
CA ARG A 8 5.89 -14.57 14.10
C ARG A 8 6.19 -13.14 13.67
N PRO A 9 6.21 -12.16 14.58
CA PRO A 9 6.53 -10.78 14.23
C PRO A 9 7.85 -10.67 13.44
N GLN A 10 7.84 -9.88 12.36
CA GLN A 10 9.01 -9.70 11.48
C GLN A 10 9.57 -8.29 11.63
N ARG A 11 10.89 -8.15 11.53
CA ARG A 11 11.50 -6.83 11.32
C ARG A 11 11.37 -6.47 9.85
N LEU A 12 10.82 -5.31 9.55
CA LEU A 12 10.78 -4.75 8.19
C LEU A 12 11.61 -3.48 8.14
N ARG A 13 12.42 -3.36 7.10
CA ARG A 13 13.22 -2.17 6.79
C ARG A 13 12.84 -1.52 5.47
N ARG A 14 12.19 -2.27 4.58
CA ARG A 14 11.78 -1.77 3.27
C ARG A 14 10.47 -2.37 2.82
N ILE A 15 9.63 -1.52 2.24
CA ILE A 15 8.37 -1.91 1.62
C ILE A 15 8.34 -1.29 0.22
N HIS A 16 8.21 -2.14 -0.79
CA HIS A 16 8.08 -1.73 -2.18
C HIS A 16 6.68 -2.03 -2.69
N LEU A 17 6.06 -1.04 -3.32
CA LEU A 17 4.73 -1.14 -3.93
C LEU A 17 4.80 -0.67 -5.38
N ARG A 18 4.14 -1.41 -6.27
CA ARG A 18 3.98 -1.01 -7.67
C ARG A 18 2.53 -1.18 -8.13
N PHE A 19 1.87 -0.07 -8.37
CA PHE A 19 0.52 0.00 -8.92
C PHE A 19 0.55 0.29 -10.42
N VAL A 20 -0.46 -0.20 -11.13
CA VAL A 20 -0.64 0.00 -12.57
C VAL A 20 -2.09 0.39 -12.86
N GLU A 21 -2.30 1.37 -13.71
CA GLU A 21 -3.60 1.79 -14.23
C GLU A 21 -3.41 2.22 -15.70
N PRO A 22 -3.65 1.32 -16.66
CA PRO A 22 -3.41 1.59 -18.07
C PRO A 22 -4.61 2.20 -18.79
N ASP A 23 -5.80 2.22 -18.16
CA ASP A 23 -7.05 2.43 -18.87
C ASP A 23 -7.74 3.75 -18.51
N ARG A 24 -7.62 4.21 -17.26
CA ARG A 24 -8.40 5.35 -16.75
C ARG A 24 -7.52 6.42 -16.10
N GLN A 25 -7.83 7.67 -16.41
CA GLN A 25 -7.33 8.80 -15.62
C GLN A 25 -8.11 8.85 -14.30
N ARG A 26 -7.41 8.81 -13.17
CA ARG A 26 -8.02 8.84 -11.83
C ARG A 26 -7.03 9.23 -10.74
N THR A 27 -7.54 9.63 -9.60
CA THR A 27 -6.74 9.83 -8.39
C THR A 27 -6.92 8.65 -7.45
N GLN A 28 -5.87 7.85 -7.28
CA GLN A 28 -5.84 6.73 -6.34
C GLN A 28 -5.19 7.18 -5.03
N GLU A 29 -5.67 6.66 -3.90
CA GLU A 29 -4.99 6.78 -2.60
C GLU A 29 -4.63 5.38 -2.07
N TYR A 30 -3.51 5.28 -1.36
CA TYR A 30 -3.31 4.18 -0.43
C TYR A 30 -2.84 4.65 0.95
N LEU A 31 -3.20 3.86 1.96
CA LEU A 31 -2.66 3.91 3.32
C LEU A 31 -1.93 2.61 3.60
N LEU A 32 -0.67 2.72 4.00
CA LEU A 32 0.11 1.64 4.56
C LEU A 32 0.18 1.83 6.08
N ARG A 33 -0.20 0.81 6.84
CA ARG A 33 -0.17 0.82 8.30
C ARG A 33 0.24 -0.53 8.84
N TRP A 34 0.75 -0.56 10.07
CA TRP A 34 1.22 -1.80 10.69
C TRP A 34 0.77 -1.90 12.14
N SER A 35 0.86 -3.12 12.66
CA SER A 35 0.60 -3.43 14.06
C SER A 35 1.65 -4.40 14.59
N GLY A 36 2.16 -4.14 15.79
CA GLY A 36 3.04 -5.05 16.51
C GLY A 36 2.31 -5.96 17.50
N ASP A 37 1.06 -5.64 17.85
CA ASP A 37 0.29 -6.28 18.92
C ASP A 37 -0.78 -7.26 18.40
N GLY A 38 -0.59 -7.78 17.18
CA GLY A 38 -1.50 -8.72 16.54
C GLY A 38 -2.74 -8.06 15.92
N GLY A 39 -2.73 -6.75 15.73
CA GLY A 39 -3.82 -5.98 15.12
C GLY A 39 -4.80 -5.37 16.12
N GLN A 40 -4.41 -5.24 17.40
CA GLN A 40 -5.22 -4.54 18.40
C GLN A 40 -5.10 -3.02 18.23
N SER A 41 -3.90 -2.53 17.91
CA SER A 41 -3.65 -1.15 17.52
C SER A 41 -2.85 -1.08 16.23
N PHE A 42 -3.04 -0.01 15.47
CA PHE A 42 -2.34 0.23 14.21
C PHE A 42 -1.65 1.60 14.21
N HIS A 43 -0.49 1.64 13.57
CA HIS A 43 0.27 2.85 13.33
C HIS A 43 0.42 3.06 11.82
N ASP A 44 0.07 4.25 11.36
CA ASP A 44 0.23 4.64 9.96
C ASP A 44 1.72 4.75 9.63
N ILE A 45 2.11 4.17 8.50
CA ILE A 45 3.46 4.29 7.93
C ILE A 45 3.45 5.46 6.94
N VAL A 46 2.54 5.42 5.98
CA VAL A 46 2.40 6.46 4.97
C VAL A 46 1.00 6.43 4.35
N ARG A 47 0.47 7.61 4.03
CA ARG A 47 -0.66 7.80 3.13
C ARG A 47 -0.17 8.55 1.89
N GLN A 48 -0.48 8.03 0.71
CA GLN A 48 -0.06 8.61 -0.56
C GLN A 48 -1.23 8.67 -1.52
N GLN A 49 -1.29 9.76 -2.28
CA GLN A 49 -2.19 9.90 -3.42
C GLN A 49 -1.38 10.01 -4.71
N TRP A 50 -1.92 9.45 -5.79
CA TRP A 50 -1.33 9.51 -7.11
C TRP A 50 -2.39 9.72 -8.18
N ASN A 51 -2.07 10.58 -9.13
CA ASN A 51 -2.92 10.84 -10.29
C ASN A 51 -2.43 9.96 -11.44
N PHE A 52 -3.16 8.88 -11.71
CA PHE A 52 -2.94 8.04 -12.87
C PHE A 52 -3.44 8.75 -14.12
N ASP A 53 -2.67 8.61 -15.19
CA ASP A 53 -3.01 9.03 -16.53
C ASP A 53 -2.52 7.93 -17.51
N PRO A 54 -3.40 7.31 -18.31
CA PRO A 54 -3.06 6.26 -19.27
C PRO A 54 -1.92 6.62 -20.23
N HIS A 55 -1.76 7.90 -20.54
CA HIS A 55 -0.80 8.39 -21.54
C HIS A 55 0.49 8.93 -20.92
N ALA A 56 0.49 9.33 -19.65
CA ALA A 56 1.63 9.99 -19.02
C ALA A 56 2.14 9.32 -17.74
N ALA A 57 1.25 8.72 -16.93
CA ALA A 57 1.56 8.27 -15.58
C ALA A 57 0.75 7.02 -15.19
N SER A 58 0.79 5.99 -16.04
CA SER A 58 0.03 4.74 -15.86
C SER A 58 0.60 3.80 -14.80
N THR A 59 1.74 4.15 -14.18
CA THR A 59 2.36 3.36 -13.11
C THR A 59 2.77 4.24 -11.94
N GLN A 60 2.56 3.74 -10.72
CA GLN A 60 3.10 4.33 -9.50
C GLN A 60 4.01 3.30 -8.84
N THR A 61 5.29 3.63 -8.67
CA THR A 61 6.27 2.77 -7.98
C THR A 61 6.84 3.51 -6.79
N GLU A 62 6.73 2.90 -5.61
CA GLU A 62 7.13 3.52 -4.34
C GLU A 62 8.03 2.55 -3.56
N GLN A 63 9.08 3.11 -2.94
CA GLN A 63 9.96 2.38 -2.04
C GLN A 63 10.05 3.11 -0.71
N HIS A 64 9.40 2.57 0.30
CA HIS A 64 9.41 3.10 1.66
C HIS A 64 10.54 2.48 2.46
N GLN A 65 11.47 3.32 2.94
CA GLN A 65 12.42 2.93 3.97
C GLN A 65 11.76 3.10 5.34
N VAL A 66 11.78 2.04 6.15
CA VAL A 66 11.17 2.00 7.47
C VAL A 66 12.14 1.36 8.46
N ASP A 67 11.86 1.43 9.76
CA ASP A 67 12.55 0.60 10.76
C ASP A 67 11.53 0.08 11.78
N LEU A 68 10.82 -0.98 11.38
CA LEU A 68 9.75 -1.57 12.18
C LEU A 68 10.25 -2.87 12.79
N ALA A 69 10.44 -2.89 14.11
CA ALA A 69 11.16 -3.97 14.78
C ALA A 69 10.39 -5.30 14.84
N ALA A 70 9.06 -5.25 14.99
CA ALA A 70 8.24 -6.43 15.28
C ALA A 70 6.84 -6.31 14.65
N VAL A 71 6.77 -6.30 13.33
CA VAL A 71 5.52 -6.25 12.58
C VAL A 71 4.80 -7.59 12.68
N ALA A 72 3.68 -7.62 13.39
CA ALA A 72 2.78 -8.78 13.43
C ALA A 72 1.77 -8.74 12.27
N VAL A 73 1.25 -7.54 11.97
CA VAL A 73 0.30 -7.31 10.88
C VAL A 73 0.74 -6.10 10.05
N LEU A 74 0.70 -6.23 8.73
CA LEU A 74 0.84 -5.12 7.79
C LEU A 74 -0.44 -5.02 6.96
N GLU A 75 -0.98 -3.82 6.83
CA GLU A 75 -2.16 -3.54 6.03
C GLU A 75 -1.87 -2.49 4.97
N LEU A 76 -2.32 -2.80 3.75
CA LEU A 76 -2.39 -1.89 2.63
C LEU A 76 -3.86 -1.66 2.29
N ILE A 77 -4.35 -0.46 2.58
CA ILE A 77 -5.71 -0.02 2.27
C ILE A 77 -5.62 0.85 1.04
N ILE A 78 -6.38 0.54 0.00
CA ILE A 78 -6.35 1.25 -1.28
C ILE A 78 -7.75 1.82 -1.49
N THR A 79 -7.83 3.12 -1.77
CA THR A 79 -8.99 3.79 -2.34
C THR A 79 -8.71 3.92 -3.83
N PRO A 80 -9.26 3.02 -4.68
CA PRO A 80 -8.85 2.90 -6.08
C PRO A 80 -9.06 4.17 -6.88
N ASP A 81 -10.17 4.88 -6.60
CA ASP A 81 -10.45 6.20 -7.11
C ASP A 81 -11.15 6.99 -6.00
N VAL A 82 -10.62 8.16 -5.63
CA VAL A 82 -11.24 9.03 -4.61
C VAL A 82 -12.58 9.61 -5.08
N ALA A 83 -12.84 9.60 -6.38
CA ALA A 83 -14.10 10.06 -6.97
C ALA A 83 -15.07 8.91 -7.31
N ASP A 84 -14.61 7.67 -7.43
CA ASP A 84 -15.41 6.50 -7.82
C ASP A 84 -15.22 5.31 -6.88
N THR A 85 -16.22 5.09 -6.02
CA THR A 85 -16.19 4.01 -5.03
C THR A 85 -16.29 2.60 -5.61
N GLN A 86 -16.65 2.45 -6.89
CA GLN A 86 -16.74 1.16 -7.58
C GLN A 86 -15.48 0.82 -8.37
N ALA A 87 -14.49 1.72 -8.41
CA ALA A 87 -13.24 1.47 -9.10
C ALA A 87 -12.45 0.32 -8.46
N LEU A 88 -11.65 -0.37 -9.27
CA LEU A 88 -10.74 -1.43 -8.84
C LEU A 88 -9.30 -0.98 -9.02
N ALA A 89 -8.43 -1.30 -8.07
CA ALA A 89 -7.00 -1.00 -8.13
C ALA A 89 -6.19 -2.25 -8.49
N THR A 90 -5.15 -2.06 -9.30
CA THR A 90 -4.20 -3.13 -9.64
C THR A 90 -2.86 -2.90 -8.94
N LEU A 91 -2.51 -3.82 -8.04
CA LEU A 91 -1.20 -3.91 -7.41
C LEU A 91 -0.39 -5.01 -8.11
N SER A 92 0.59 -4.61 -8.91
CA SER A 92 1.44 -5.55 -9.67
C SER A 92 2.53 -6.19 -8.82
N GLU A 93 3.10 -5.44 -7.88
CA GLU A 93 4.17 -5.95 -7.00
C GLU A 93 4.04 -5.39 -5.58
N MET A 94 4.22 -6.28 -4.60
CA MET A 94 4.45 -5.96 -3.20
C MET A 94 5.63 -6.76 -2.71
N ARG A 95 6.68 -6.08 -2.23
CA ARG A 95 7.89 -6.74 -1.70
C ARG A 95 8.23 -6.18 -0.34
N LEU A 96 8.58 -7.06 0.59
CA LEU A 96 8.93 -6.74 1.97
C LEU A 96 10.35 -7.25 2.24
N ALA A 97 11.17 -6.44 2.91
CA ALA A 97 12.53 -6.79 3.30
C ALA A 97 12.92 -6.15 4.64
#